data_AF-A0A350XCZ1-F1
#
_entry.id   AF-A0A350XCZ1-F1
#
_cell.length_a   1.000
_cell.length_b   1.000
_cell.length_c   1.000
_cell.angle_alpha   90.00
_cell.angle_beta   90.00
_cell.angle_gamma   90.00
#
_symmetry.space_group_name_H-M   'P 1'
#
loop_
_entity.id
_entity.type
_entity.pdbx_description
1 polymer ?
#
loop_
_entity_poly.entity_id
_entity_poly.type
_entity_poly.pdbx_seq_one_letter_code
_entity_poly.pdbx_strand_id
1 'polypeptide(L)'
;MLGKSKLRHKQLSYLRKIRFLPKSPNSEAGLTLLESLVAILVVSAVITAITGPIMASVATRVQNRRAEQAKQLAQGAVDRVRRLVEGNYTVEALNRFVPVNVGDSNLSQASVPASPSQLVDINGDDKKDFRVQVFRGKQVTQLAGDGTPLPVNFCLGVRVYVYFNDGQTLEPQPARLTWTSALGSQQRRPLAVMYTRVAAGDATNALANYNAAAAPNMACP
;
A
#
# COMPACT_ATOMS: atom_id res chain seq x y z
N MET A 1 45.45 36.12 -38.44
CA MET A 1 44.21 36.29 -37.66
C MET A 1 43.99 35.01 -36.84
N LEU A 2 44.48 34.86 -35.60
CA LEU A 2 44.05 35.43 -34.30
C LEU A 2 42.62 35.06 -33.89
N GLY A 3 42.46 34.16 -32.89
CA GLY A 3 41.12 33.79 -32.38
C GLY A 3 41.02 32.84 -31.16
N LYS A 4 41.89 32.97 -30.16
CA LYS A 4 41.69 32.75 -28.69
C LYS A 4 40.64 31.69 -28.26
N SER A 5 41.00 30.48 -27.83
CA SER A 5 41.45 30.12 -26.46
C SER A 5 41.07 31.09 -25.32
N LYS A 6 40.05 30.74 -24.52
CA LYS A 6 39.86 31.13 -23.10
C LYS A 6 38.46 30.74 -22.64
N LEU A 7 38.27 29.62 -21.93
CA LEU A 7 37.16 29.45 -20.96
C LEU A 7 37.19 28.11 -20.18
N ARG A 8 38.37 27.58 -19.82
CA ARG A 8 38.47 26.40 -18.93
C ARG A 8 39.55 26.53 -17.85
N HIS A 9 39.67 27.68 -17.19
CA HIS A 9 40.76 27.86 -16.23
C HIS A 9 40.46 28.63 -14.92
N LYS A 10 39.20 28.78 -14.51
CA LYS A 10 38.84 29.63 -13.35
C LYS A 10 37.97 29.00 -12.25
N GLN A 11 38.01 27.68 -12.05
CA GLN A 11 37.22 27.01 -10.99
C GLN A 11 38.01 25.99 -10.15
N LEU A 12 39.35 26.05 -10.14
CA LEU A 12 40.19 25.12 -9.33
C LEU A 12 41.10 25.84 -8.32
N SER A 13 40.82 27.10 -7.98
CA SER A 13 41.59 27.89 -7.02
C SER A 13 41.00 27.90 -5.61
N TYR A 14 40.25 26.86 -5.23
CA TYR A 14 39.72 26.67 -3.87
C TYR A 14 40.27 25.41 -3.19
N LEU A 15 41.44 24.92 -3.62
CA LEU A 15 42.25 24.01 -2.81
C LEU A 15 42.94 24.81 -1.71
N ARG A 16 42.16 25.05 -0.67
CA ARG A 16 42.54 25.60 0.61
C ARG A 16 43.69 24.77 1.18
N LYS A 17 44.87 25.40 1.25
CA LYS A 17 46.05 25.00 2.02
C LYS A 17 45.71 24.10 3.22
N ILE A 18 45.93 22.79 3.08
CA ILE A 18 46.22 21.93 4.21
C ILE A 18 47.72 22.02 4.40
N ARG A 19 48.16 22.89 5.31
CA ARG A 19 49.53 22.86 5.82
C ARG A 19 49.70 21.52 6.55
N PHE A 20 50.46 20.64 5.92
CA PHE A 20 51.11 19.53 6.61
C PHE A 20 52.01 20.13 7.71
N LEU A 21 51.67 19.77 8.95
CA LEU A 21 52.43 20.09 10.15
C LEU A 21 53.74 19.28 10.21
N PRO A 22 54.74 19.77 10.96
CA PRO A 22 56.13 19.29 10.86
C PRO A 22 56.29 17.87 11.39
N LYS A 23 57.12 17.09 10.69
CA LYS A 23 57.63 15.79 11.12
C LYS A 23 58.60 16.01 12.29
N SER A 24 58.20 15.60 13.50
CA SER A 24 59.11 15.47 14.64
C SER A 24 59.70 14.04 14.72
N PRO A 25 60.88 13.88 15.31
CA PRO A 25 61.73 12.71 15.15
C PRO A 25 61.24 11.55 16.02
N ASN A 26 61.50 10.34 15.54
CA ASN A 26 61.39 9.03 16.21
C ASN A 26 61.07 9.11 17.70
N SER A 27 59.77 9.11 18.00
CA SER A 27 59.26 8.79 19.32
C SER A 27 58.59 7.43 19.15
N GLU A 28 59.14 6.41 19.79
CA GLU A 28 58.39 5.20 20.12
C GLU A 28 57.29 5.59 21.12
N ALA A 29 56.32 6.36 20.63
CA ALA A 29 55.15 6.77 21.38
C ALA A 29 54.22 5.56 21.40
N GLY A 30 54.39 4.71 22.41
CA GLY A 30 53.40 3.70 22.74
C GLY A 30 52.02 4.36 22.82
N LEU A 31 51.08 3.82 22.05
CA LEU A 31 49.67 4.22 22.01
C LEU A 31 49.21 4.61 23.42
N THR A 32 48.99 5.90 23.66
CA THR A 32 48.61 6.35 25.00
C THR A 32 47.21 5.82 25.31
N LEU A 33 46.98 5.30 26.52
CA LEU A 33 45.67 4.75 26.92
C LEU A 33 44.52 5.75 26.69
N LEU A 34 44.80 7.05 26.83
CA LEU A 34 43.86 8.14 26.57
C LEU A 34 43.42 8.21 25.10
N GLU A 35 44.34 8.05 24.15
CA GLU A 35 44.04 8.04 22.71
C GLU A 35 43.13 6.85 22.35
N SER A 36 43.41 5.67 22.91
CA SER A 36 42.55 4.50 22.73
C SER A 36 41.15 4.68 23.33
N LEU A 37 41.04 5.37 24.48
CA LEU A 37 39.75 5.67 25.12
C LEU A 37 38.92 6.66 24.30
N VAL A 38 39.54 7.72 23.80
CA VAL A 38 38.88 8.69 22.91
C VAL A 38 38.45 8.02 21.60
N ALA A 39 39.29 7.14 21.04
CA ALA A 39 38.94 6.40 19.84
C ALA A 39 37.67 5.54 20.03
N ILE A 40 37.56 4.80 21.14
CA ILE A 40 36.36 3.99 21.44
C ILE A 40 35.12 4.89 21.61
N LEU A 41 35.25 6.04 22.30
CA LEU A 41 34.15 6.99 22.45
C LEU A 41 33.68 7.55 21.10
N VAL A 42 34.60 7.96 20.24
CA VAL A 42 34.28 8.48 18.90
C VAL A 42 33.63 7.39 18.04
N VAL A 43 34.18 6.18 18.02
CA VAL A 43 33.61 5.05 17.26
C VAL A 43 32.20 4.71 17.74
N SER A 44 31.96 4.66 19.06
CA SER A 44 30.64 4.38 19.62
C SER A 44 29.62 5.49 19.30
N ALA A 45 30.03 6.75 19.36
CA ALA A 45 29.19 7.90 18.98
C ALA A 45 28.84 7.86 17.48
N VAL A 46 29.79 7.50 16.62
CA VAL A 46 29.54 7.38 15.17
C VAL A 46 28.60 6.20 14.86
N ILE A 47 28.78 5.04 15.49
CA ILE A 47 27.90 3.88 15.28
C ILE A 47 26.46 4.20 15.70
N THR A 48 26.27 4.81 16.87
CA THR A 48 24.94 5.19 17.36
C THR A 48 24.26 6.22 16.46
N ALA A 49 25.02 7.20 15.94
CA ALA A 49 24.51 8.20 14.99
C ALA A 49 24.06 7.61 13.65
N ILE A 50 24.72 6.56 13.15
CA ILE A 50 24.39 5.92 11.85
C ILE A 50 23.27 4.87 12.00
N THR A 51 23.13 4.26 13.18
CA THR A 51 22.15 3.17 13.41
C THR A 51 20.71 3.61 13.19
N GLY A 52 20.33 4.80 13.69
CA GLY A 52 18.96 5.32 13.57
C GLY A 52 18.47 5.44 12.12
N PRO A 53 19.20 6.16 11.24
CA PRO A 53 18.84 6.29 9.82
C PRO A 53 18.73 4.95 9.07
N ILE A 54 19.59 3.97 9.37
CA ILE A 54 19.54 2.65 8.71
C ILE A 54 18.26 1.91 9.10
N MET A 55 17.94 1.86 10.40
CA MET A 55 16.73 1.19 10.88
C MET A 55 15.46 1.85 10.32
N ALA A 56 15.44 3.19 10.22
CA ALA A 56 14.35 3.93 9.60
C ALA A 56 14.15 3.53 8.12
N SER A 57 15.24 3.37 7.37
CA SER A 57 15.20 2.96 5.97
C SER A 57 14.69 1.52 5.80
N VAL A 58 15.11 0.60 6.66
CA VAL A 58 14.62 -0.80 6.62
C VAL A 58 13.13 -0.87 6.95
N ALA A 59 12.69 -0.15 7.98
CA ALA A 59 11.29 -0.14 8.39
C ALA A 59 10.36 0.35 7.27
N THR A 60 10.71 1.46 6.59
CA THR A 60 9.91 1.98 5.47
C THR A 60 9.86 1.00 4.31
N ARG A 61 10.94 0.29 4.01
CA ARG A 61 10.96 -0.74 2.94
C ARG A 61 10.03 -1.91 3.25
N VAL A 62 9.99 -2.39 4.49
CA VAL A 62 9.10 -3.49 4.90
C VAL A 62 7.63 -3.06 4.82
N GLN A 63 7.31 -1.85 5.29
CA GLN A 63 5.96 -1.30 5.19
C GLN A 63 5.53 -1.13 3.73
N ASN A 64 6.40 -0.61 2.87
CA ASN A 64 6.13 -0.46 1.43
C ASN A 64 5.88 -1.81 0.76
N ARG A 65 6.64 -2.86 1.09
CA ARG A 65 6.40 -4.20 0.55
C ARG A 65 5.02 -4.74 0.93
N ARG A 66 4.60 -4.58 2.19
CA ARG A 66 3.29 -5.03 2.65
C ARG A 66 2.14 -4.25 1.99
N ALA A 67 2.30 -2.94 1.83
CA ALA A 67 1.34 -2.10 1.13
C ALA A 67 1.19 -2.53 -0.34
N GLU A 68 2.30 -2.84 -1.01
CA GLU A 68 2.29 -3.31 -2.40
C GLU A 68 1.61 -4.68 -2.54
N GLN A 69 1.91 -5.63 -1.65
CA GLN A 69 1.21 -6.92 -1.60
C GLN A 69 -0.29 -6.74 -1.37
N ALA A 70 -0.69 -5.87 -0.44
CA ALA A 70 -2.10 -5.59 -0.19
C ALA A 70 -2.80 -5.01 -1.43
N LYS A 71 -2.13 -4.14 -2.20
CA LYS A 71 -2.65 -3.60 -3.45
C LYS A 71 -2.83 -4.67 -4.52
N GLN A 72 -1.84 -5.57 -4.67
CA GLN A 72 -1.93 -6.69 -5.60
C GLN A 72 -3.09 -7.63 -5.25
N LEU A 73 -3.31 -7.91 -3.96
CA LEU A 73 -4.47 -8.67 -3.50
C LEU A 73 -5.80 -7.96 -3.80
N ALA A 74 -5.87 -6.64 -3.58
CA ALA A 74 -7.06 -5.87 -3.88
C ALA A 74 -7.41 -5.90 -5.37
N GLN A 75 -6.41 -5.71 -6.23
CA GLN A 75 -6.55 -5.82 -7.69
C GLN A 75 -6.99 -7.22 -8.10
N GLY A 76 -6.32 -8.27 -7.60
CA GLY A 76 -6.70 -9.65 -7.90
C GLY A 76 -8.14 -9.99 -7.47
N ALA A 77 -8.62 -9.45 -6.35
CA ALA A 77 -10.01 -9.63 -5.93
C ALA A 77 -11.00 -8.95 -6.89
N VAL A 78 -10.70 -7.73 -7.34
CA VAL A 78 -11.49 -7.04 -8.37
C VAL A 78 -11.48 -7.81 -9.69
N ASP A 79 -10.33 -8.28 -10.14
CA ASP A 79 -10.21 -9.03 -11.39
C ASP A 79 -10.96 -10.36 -11.35
N ARG A 80 -11.06 -10.99 -10.17
CA ARG A 80 -11.91 -12.19 -9.99
C ARG A 80 -13.39 -11.86 -10.15
N VAL A 81 -13.87 -10.80 -9.51
CA VAL A 81 -15.28 -10.37 -9.64
C VAL A 81 -15.59 -9.93 -11.06
N ARG A 82 -14.68 -9.18 -11.68
CA ARG A 82 -14.83 -8.72 -13.06
C ARG A 82 -14.93 -9.89 -14.04
N ARG A 83 -14.03 -10.87 -13.94
CA ARG A 83 -14.08 -12.08 -14.77
C ARG A 83 -15.37 -12.88 -14.59
N LEU A 84 -15.91 -12.92 -13.37
CA LEU A 84 -17.20 -13.56 -13.11
C LEU A 84 -18.34 -12.82 -13.83
N VAL A 85 -18.36 -11.49 -13.73
CA VAL A 85 -19.42 -10.64 -14.30
C VAL A 85 -19.35 -10.55 -15.83
N GLU A 86 -18.16 -10.70 -16.41
CA GLU A 86 -17.98 -10.81 -17.87
C GLU A 86 -18.47 -12.15 -18.43
N GLY A 87 -18.62 -13.18 -17.60
CA GLY A 87 -19.22 -14.46 -17.98
C GLY A 87 -20.74 -14.49 -17.78
N ASN A 88 -21.34 -15.65 -18.02
CA ASN A 88 -22.72 -15.91 -17.62
C ASN A 88 -22.75 -16.31 -16.14
N TYR A 89 -23.16 -15.39 -15.26
CA TYR A 89 -23.16 -15.59 -13.81
C TYR A 89 -24.58 -15.56 -13.23
N THR A 90 -24.75 -16.25 -12.12
CA THR A 90 -25.97 -16.19 -11.31
C THR A 90 -25.76 -15.30 -10.09
N VAL A 91 -26.85 -14.90 -9.44
CA VAL A 91 -26.81 -14.10 -8.21
C VAL A 91 -26.09 -14.86 -7.08
N GLU A 92 -26.24 -16.19 -7.02
CA GLU A 92 -25.57 -17.05 -6.05
C GLU A 92 -24.05 -17.08 -6.29
N ALA A 93 -23.63 -17.18 -7.55
CA ALA A 93 -22.22 -17.12 -7.90
C ALA A 93 -21.63 -15.77 -7.50
N LEU A 94 -22.32 -14.66 -7.78
CA LEU A 94 -21.88 -13.33 -7.39
C LEU A 94 -21.81 -13.17 -5.87
N ASN A 95 -22.82 -13.66 -5.13
CA ASN A 95 -22.85 -13.60 -3.66
C ASN A 95 -21.73 -14.44 -3.01
N ARG A 96 -21.19 -15.46 -3.69
CA ARG A 96 -20.02 -16.20 -3.18
C ARG A 96 -18.76 -15.34 -3.13
N PHE A 97 -18.57 -14.44 -4.10
CA PHE A 97 -17.38 -13.58 -4.19
C PHE A 97 -17.60 -12.18 -3.60
N VAL A 98 -18.83 -11.67 -3.67
CA VAL A 98 -19.24 -10.36 -3.15
C VAL A 98 -20.52 -10.52 -2.32
N PRO A 99 -20.43 -11.16 -1.15
CA PRO A 99 -21.58 -11.51 -0.32
C PRO A 99 -22.28 -10.30 0.32
N VAL A 100 -21.54 -9.23 0.62
CA VAL A 100 -22.12 -8.08 1.31
C VAL A 100 -22.56 -7.02 0.30
N ASN A 101 -23.82 -6.61 0.38
CA ASN A 101 -24.36 -5.46 -0.32
C ASN A 101 -24.71 -4.35 0.69
N VAL A 102 -24.06 -3.19 0.58
CA VAL A 102 -24.27 -2.03 1.46
C VAL A 102 -25.32 -1.05 0.92
N GLY A 103 -25.95 -1.38 -0.22
CA GLY A 103 -26.99 -0.57 -0.85
C GLY A 103 -26.48 0.83 -1.25
N ASP A 104 -27.29 1.84 -1.00
CA ASP A 104 -27.00 3.24 -1.38
C ASP A 104 -25.96 3.95 -0.50
N SER A 105 -25.44 3.25 0.51
CA SER A 105 -24.43 3.79 1.42
C SER A 105 -23.16 4.19 0.67
N ASN A 106 -22.50 5.26 1.13
CA ASN A 106 -21.19 5.64 0.61
C ASN A 106 -20.18 4.51 0.93
N LEU A 107 -19.68 3.83 -0.11
CA LEU A 107 -18.77 2.68 0.03
C LEU A 107 -17.50 3.01 0.83
N SER A 108 -17.07 4.28 0.82
CA SER A 108 -15.91 4.73 1.59
C SER A 108 -16.13 4.72 3.11
N GLN A 109 -17.38 4.83 3.56
CA GLN A 109 -17.75 4.92 4.97
C GLN A 109 -18.56 3.71 5.45
N ALA A 110 -18.94 2.82 4.53
CA ALA A 110 -19.76 1.66 4.85
C ALA A 110 -19.06 0.79 5.93
N SER A 111 -19.78 0.60 7.04
CA SER A 111 -19.44 -0.39 8.05
C SER A 111 -19.84 -1.75 7.52
N VAL A 112 -18.85 -2.53 7.11
CA VAL A 112 -19.05 -3.85 6.53
C VAL A 112 -18.65 -4.86 7.60
N PRO A 113 -19.49 -5.86 7.91
CA PRO A 113 -19.14 -6.86 8.90
C PRO A 113 -17.82 -7.55 8.51
N ALA A 114 -16.99 -7.84 9.51
CA ALA A 114 -15.69 -8.47 9.29
C ALA A 114 -15.80 -9.86 8.63
N SER A 115 -16.98 -10.47 8.72
CA SER A 115 -17.35 -11.68 8.01
C SER A 115 -18.56 -11.41 7.12
N PRO A 116 -18.56 -11.94 5.89
CA PRO A 116 -17.53 -12.80 5.29
C PRO A 116 -16.33 -12.01 4.73
N SER A 117 -15.12 -12.44 5.09
CA SER A 117 -13.85 -11.97 4.52
C SER A 117 -12.96 -13.15 4.17
N GLN A 118 -12.15 -12.99 3.13
CA GLN A 118 -11.21 -14.01 2.70
C GLN A 118 -9.89 -13.84 3.44
N LEU A 119 -9.42 -14.89 4.10
CA LEU A 119 -8.08 -14.92 4.69
C LEU A 119 -7.07 -15.39 3.65
N VAL A 120 -5.94 -14.70 3.56
CA VAL A 120 -4.90 -14.98 2.57
C VAL A 120 -3.56 -15.13 3.28
N ASP A 121 -2.90 -16.24 2.98
CA ASP A 121 -1.51 -16.51 3.31
C ASP A 121 -0.70 -16.30 2.03
N ILE A 122 0.33 -15.44 2.07
CA ILE A 122 1.17 -15.13 0.90
C ILE A 122 2.46 -15.94 0.91
N ASN A 123 3.00 -16.24 2.08
CA ASN A 123 4.33 -16.85 2.22
C ASN A 123 4.29 -18.38 2.41
N GLY A 124 3.08 -18.96 2.56
CA GLY A 124 2.87 -20.39 2.71
C GLY A 124 3.28 -20.93 4.08
N ASP A 125 3.34 -20.08 5.11
CA ASP A 125 3.68 -20.49 6.47
C ASP A 125 2.47 -20.96 7.30
N ASP A 126 1.31 -21.11 6.64
CA ASP A 126 -0.02 -21.43 7.17
C ASP A 126 -0.60 -20.36 8.12
N LYS A 127 0.14 -19.28 8.40
CA LYS A 127 -0.38 -18.12 9.09
C LYS A 127 -1.00 -17.19 8.08
N LYS A 128 -2.16 -16.65 8.43
CA LYS A 128 -2.85 -15.71 7.54
C LYS A 128 -2.17 -14.35 7.69
N ASP A 129 -1.70 -13.82 6.58
CA ASP A 129 -1.04 -12.51 6.52
C ASP A 129 -2.06 -11.38 6.35
N PHE A 130 -3.07 -11.63 5.51
CA PHE A 130 -4.03 -10.62 5.09
C PHE A 130 -5.47 -11.12 5.23
N ARG A 131 -6.37 -10.16 5.42
CA ARG A 131 -7.81 -10.33 5.31
C ARG A 131 -8.32 -9.41 4.22
N VAL A 132 -9.02 -9.98 3.24
CA VAL A 132 -9.62 -9.26 2.12
C VAL A 132 -11.13 -9.19 2.34
N GLN A 133 -11.65 -7.98 2.45
CA GLN A 133 -13.07 -7.69 2.55
C GLN A 133 -13.56 -7.14 1.21
N VAL A 134 -14.54 -7.82 0.62
CA VAL A 134 -15.12 -7.47 -0.67
C VAL A 134 -16.61 -7.22 -0.48
N PHE A 135 -17.10 -6.09 -0.94
CA PHE A 135 -18.50 -5.69 -0.79
C PHE A 135 -18.95 -4.85 -1.99
N ARG A 136 -20.25 -4.89 -2.28
CA ARG A 136 -20.87 -4.07 -3.31
C ARG A 136 -21.77 -3.01 -2.67
N GLY A 137 -22.01 -1.93 -3.39
CA GLY A 137 -22.95 -0.88 -2.99
C GLY A 137 -23.99 -0.69 -4.06
N LYS A 138 -24.25 0.59 -4.39
CA LYS A 138 -25.16 1.02 -5.46
C LYS A 138 -25.06 0.13 -6.68
N GLN A 139 -26.21 -0.37 -7.12
CA GLN A 139 -26.32 -1.34 -8.20
C GLN A 139 -27.54 -1.08 -9.09
N VAL A 140 -27.39 -1.37 -10.37
CA VAL A 140 -28.45 -1.50 -11.36
C VAL A 140 -28.71 -3.00 -11.54
N THR A 141 -29.96 -3.40 -11.41
CA THR A 141 -30.40 -4.78 -11.61
C THR A 141 -31.21 -4.92 -12.88
N GLN A 142 -31.03 -6.03 -13.59
CA GLN A 142 -31.85 -6.44 -14.71
C GLN A 142 -32.48 -7.81 -14.40
N LEU A 143 -33.69 -8.07 -14.87
CA LEU A 143 -34.30 -9.39 -14.73
C LEU A 143 -33.58 -10.38 -15.65
N ALA A 144 -33.07 -11.46 -15.08
CA ALA A 144 -32.60 -12.62 -15.83
C ALA A 144 -33.78 -13.38 -16.47
N GLY A 145 -33.48 -14.33 -17.36
CA GLY A 145 -34.51 -15.09 -18.09
C GLY A 145 -35.45 -15.91 -17.19
N ASP A 146 -35.05 -16.16 -15.95
CA ASP A 146 -35.83 -16.82 -14.90
C ASP A 146 -36.63 -15.83 -14.02
N GLY A 147 -36.58 -14.54 -14.34
CA GLY A 147 -37.23 -13.47 -13.57
C GLY A 147 -36.46 -13.00 -12.34
N THR A 148 -35.25 -13.51 -12.09
CA THR A 148 -34.46 -13.10 -10.92
C THR A 148 -33.74 -11.76 -11.17
N PRO A 149 -33.69 -10.83 -10.19
CA PRO A 149 -32.97 -9.56 -10.36
C PRO A 149 -31.45 -9.80 -10.27
N LEU A 150 -30.78 -9.70 -11.42
CA LEU A 150 -29.34 -9.84 -11.56
C LEU A 150 -28.66 -8.46 -11.52
N PRO A 151 -27.71 -8.20 -10.60
CA PRO A 151 -26.94 -6.95 -10.59
C PRO A 151 -26.01 -6.89 -11.80
N VAL A 152 -26.32 -6.05 -12.79
CA VAL A 152 -25.59 -5.92 -14.05
C VAL A 152 -24.62 -4.74 -14.04
N ASN A 153 -24.75 -3.81 -13.09
CA ASN A 153 -23.79 -2.74 -12.90
C ASN A 153 -23.75 -2.38 -11.42
N PHE A 154 -22.59 -2.35 -10.79
CA PHE A 154 -22.49 -2.00 -9.38
C PHE A 154 -21.12 -1.45 -9.03
N CYS A 155 -21.07 -0.67 -7.96
CA CYS A 155 -19.82 -0.25 -7.37
C CYS A 155 -19.30 -1.34 -6.43
N LEU A 156 -18.05 -1.75 -6.66
CA LEU A 156 -17.32 -2.74 -5.90
C LEU A 156 -16.29 -2.04 -5.01
N GLY A 157 -16.31 -2.36 -3.73
CA GLY A 157 -15.30 -1.97 -2.76
C GLY A 157 -14.48 -3.18 -2.32
N VAL A 158 -13.16 -3.01 -2.34
CA VAL A 158 -12.21 -3.99 -1.79
C VAL A 158 -11.33 -3.31 -0.76
N ARG A 159 -11.27 -3.87 0.44
CA ARG A 159 -10.41 -3.43 1.52
C ARG A 159 -9.52 -4.57 1.96
N VAL A 160 -8.23 -4.32 2.07
CA VAL A 160 -7.24 -5.31 2.48
C VAL A 160 -6.62 -4.88 3.80
N TYR A 161 -6.77 -5.74 4.80
CA TYR A 161 -6.28 -5.55 6.15
C TYR A 161 -5.13 -6.51 6.41
N VAL A 162 -4.22 -6.12 7.31
CA VAL A 162 -3.33 -7.11 7.94
C VAL A 162 -4.19 -7.98 8.84
N TYR A 163 -3.95 -9.28 8.82
CA TYR A 163 -4.70 -10.20 9.64
C TYR A 163 -4.18 -10.23 11.08
N PHE A 164 -5.11 -10.08 12.04
CA PHE A 164 -4.87 -10.26 13.46
C PHE A 164 -6.00 -11.11 14.07
N ASN A 165 -5.65 -12.06 14.92
CA ASN A 165 -6.57 -13.02 15.57
C ASN A 165 -7.37 -12.41 16.75
N ASP A 166 -7.67 -11.11 16.72
CA ASP A 166 -8.08 -10.38 17.94
C ASP A 166 -9.59 -10.04 18.00
N GLY A 167 -10.39 -10.52 17.03
CA GLY A 167 -11.84 -10.28 17.01
C GLY A 167 -12.28 -8.82 16.94
N GLN A 168 -11.35 -7.91 16.62
CA GLN A 168 -11.56 -6.46 16.68
C GLN A 168 -12.45 -5.95 15.54
N THR A 169 -13.22 -4.90 15.83
CA THR A 169 -14.04 -4.18 14.83
C THR A 169 -13.12 -3.52 13.80
N LEU A 170 -13.38 -3.79 12.52
CA LEU A 170 -12.64 -3.21 11.40
C LEU A 170 -13.16 -1.80 11.09
N GLU A 171 -12.23 -0.87 10.88
CA GLU A 171 -12.53 0.49 10.46
C GLU A 171 -12.49 0.61 8.93
N PRO A 172 -13.34 1.47 8.33
CA PRO A 172 -13.33 1.72 6.90
C PRO A 172 -12.19 2.65 6.44
N GLN A 173 -11.61 3.44 7.35
CA GLN A 173 -10.65 4.49 7.02
C GLN A 173 -9.25 3.92 6.78
N PRO A 174 -8.55 4.26 5.68
CA PRO A 174 -7.20 3.77 5.39
C PRO A 174 -6.19 4.01 6.53
N ALA A 175 -5.27 3.05 6.71
CA ALA A 175 -4.20 3.17 7.68
C ALA A 175 -3.27 4.33 7.30
N ARG A 176 -2.90 5.17 8.27
CA ARG A 176 -1.86 6.18 8.09
C ARG A 176 -0.51 5.54 8.39
N LEU A 177 0.42 5.57 7.42
CA LEU A 177 1.80 5.10 7.58
C LEU A 177 2.63 6.13 8.36
N THR A 178 2.16 6.53 9.55
CA THR A 178 2.87 7.49 10.40
C THR A 178 3.90 6.76 11.24
N TRP A 179 5.14 7.26 11.20
CA TRP A 179 6.36 6.64 11.73
C TRP A 179 6.32 6.26 13.22
N THR A 180 5.38 6.81 14.00
CA THR A 180 5.28 6.64 15.46
C THR A 180 4.24 5.62 15.93
N SER A 181 3.37 5.11 15.05
CA SER A 181 2.38 4.09 15.44
C SER A 181 2.88 2.71 15.05
N ALA A 182 3.63 2.06 15.94
CA ALA A 182 4.33 0.81 15.69
C ALA A 182 3.44 -0.32 15.12
N LEU A 183 2.16 -0.41 15.46
CA LEU A 183 1.21 -1.37 14.87
C LEU A 183 -0.27 -0.95 15.01
N GLY A 184 -0.62 -0.10 15.98
CA GLY A 184 -2.01 0.03 16.46
C GLY A 184 -3.05 0.49 15.43
N SER A 185 -2.68 1.35 14.48
CA SER A 185 -3.63 1.81 13.46
C SER A 185 -3.79 0.82 12.30
N GLN A 186 -2.77 0.01 12.00
CA GLN A 186 -2.77 -0.98 10.90
C GLN A 186 -3.55 -2.26 11.26
N GLN A 187 -3.83 -2.48 12.55
CA GLN A 187 -4.61 -3.63 13.03
C GLN A 187 -6.08 -3.57 12.65
N ARG A 188 -6.65 -2.36 12.62
CA ARG A 188 -8.08 -2.16 12.35
C ARG A 188 -8.36 -1.46 11.04
N ARG A 189 -7.35 -0.86 10.41
CA ARG A 189 -7.50 -0.07 9.18
C ARG A 189 -6.91 -0.79 7.98
N PRO A 190 -7.52 -0.65 6.79
CA PRO A 190 -7.01 -1.29 5.60
C PRO A 190 -5.69 -0.64 5.14
N LEU A 191 -4.76 -1.47 4.70
CA LEU A 191 -3.52 -1.05 4.05
C LEU A 191 -3.77 -0.61 2.61
N ALA A 192 -4.73 -1.26 1.95
CA ALA A 192 -5.14 -0.93 0.59
C ALA A 192 -6.66 -0.89 0.51
N VAL A 193 -7.17 0.13 -0.18
CA VAL A 193 -8.59 0.31 -0.47
C VAL A 193 -8.73 0.57 -1.96
N MET A 194 -9.62 -0.15 -2.61
CA MET A 194 -9.92 0.05 -4.02
C MET A 194 -11.42 0.11 -4.21
N TYR A 195 -11.88 1.16 -4.88
CA TYR A 195 -13.25 1.29 -5.35
C TYR A 195 -13.23 1.26 -6.86
N THR A 196 -14.11 0.46 -7.45
CA THR A 196 -14.22 0.37 -8.90
C THR A 196 -15.66 0.08 -9.30
N ARG A 197 -15.98 0.35 -10.55
CA ARG A 197 -17.26 -0.04 -11.14
C ARG A 197 -17.09 -1.36 -11.88
N VAL A 198 -18.03 -2.27 -11.67
CA VAL A 198 -18.12 -3.52 -12.43
C VAL A 198 -19.45 -3.52 -13.17
N ALA A 199 -19.40 -3.78 -14.48
CA ALA A 199 -20.57 -3.82 -15.35
C ALA A 199 -20.53 -5.06 -16.23
N ALA A 200 -21.67 -5.74 -16.36
CA ALA A 200 -21.88 -6.86 -17.27
C ALA A 200 -22.06 -6.30 -18.69
N GLY A 201 -21.17 -6.69 -19.61
CA GLY A 201 -21.17 -6.22 -20.99
C GLY A 201 -22.23 -6.90 -21.87
N ASP A 202 -22.64 -8.12 -21.53
CA ASP A 202 -23.46 -8.99 -22.39
C ASP A 202 -24.97 -8.97 -22.02
N ALA A 203 -25.40 -7.98 -21.25
CA ALA A 203 -26.80 -7.84 -20.89
C ALA A 203 -27.62 -7.23 -22.05
N THR A 204 -28.85 -7.69 -22.27
CA THR A 204 -29.74 -7.22 -23.37
C THR A 204 -29.94 -5.68 -23.38
N ASN A 205 -29.73 -5.01 -22.24
CA ASN A 205 -29.80 -3.56 -22.09
C ASN A 205 -28.48 -2.94 -21.60
N ALA A 206 -27.33 -3.55 -21.90
CA ALA A 206 -26.02 -3.15 -21.37
C ALA A 206 -25.71 -1.66 -21.55
N LEU A 207 -26.02 -1.07 -22.72
CA LEU A 207 -25.82 0.35 -22.98
C LEU A 207 -26.69 1.24 -22.07
N ALA A 208 -27.96 0.91 -21.93
CA ALA A 208 -28.88 1.65 -21.05
C ALA A 208 -28.47 1.52 -19.58
N ASN A 209 -28.05 0.32 -19.16
CA ASN A 209 -27.55 0.05 -17.81
C ASN A 209 -26.24 0.80 -17.53
N TYR A 210 -25.35 0.91 -18.52
CA TYR A 210 -24.12 1.68 -18.42
C TYR A 210 -24.42 3.19 -18.28
N ASN A 211 -25.31 3.72 -19.10
CA ASN A 211 -25.73 5.12 -19.04
C ASN A 211 -26.45 5.45 -17.73
N ALA A 212 -27.32 4.56 -17.26
CA ALA A 212 -27.98 4.70 -15.96
C ALA A 212 -26.93 4.79 -14.84
N ALA A 213 -25.92 3.92 -14.85
CA ALA A 213 -24.84 3.94 -13.86
C ALA A 213 -23.86 5.12 -14.02
N ALA A 214 -23.77 5.73 -15.21
CA ALA A 214 -22.98 6.93 -15.43
C ALA A 214 -23.60 8.19 -14.78
N ALA A 215 -24.85 8.11 -14.31
CA ALA A 215 -25.48 9.19 -13.57
C ALA A 215 -24.67 9.54 -12.29
N PRO A 216 -24.59 10.84 -11.92
CA PRO A 216 -23.76 11.30 -10.80
C PRO A 216 -24.17 10.69 -9.45
N ASN A 217 -25.42 10.24 -9.31
CA ASN A 217 -25.91 9.54 -8.12
C ASN A 217 -25.39 8.08 -8.00
N MET A 218 -24.78 7.51 -9.05
CA MET A 218 -24.19 6.16 -9.07
C MET A 218 -22.65 6.15 -9.21
N ALA A 219 -21.99 7.29 -9.02
CA ALA A 219 -20.53 7.35 -8.94
C ALA A 219 -20.01 6.51 -7.76
N CYS A 220 -18.95 5.72 -8.01
CA CYS A 220 -18.21 5.09 -6.92
C CYS A 220 -17.32 6.15 -6.25
N PRO A 221 -17.18 6.12 -4.91
CA PRO A 221 -16.38 7.11 -4.18
C PRO A 221 -14.88 6.98 -4.41
#